data_AF-A0A5B1LGR9-F1
#
_entry.id   AF-A0A5B1LGR9-F1
#
_cell.length_a   1.000
_cell.length_b   1.000
_cell.length_c   1.000
_cell.angle_alpha   90.00
_cell.angle_beta   90.00
_cell.angle_gamma   90.00
#
_symmetry.space_group_name_H-M   'P 1'
#
loop_
_entity.id
_entity.type
_entity.pdbx_description
1 polymer ?
#
loop_
_entity_poly.entity_id
_entity_poly.type
_entity_poly.pdbx_seq_one_letter_code
_entity_poly.pdbx_strand_id
1 'polypeptide(L)'
;MLSGVEVLVADRAGWRGWLAQHHATEPAAWVILTKKGGTVTALSYEDAVLEALCFGWIDGQGRGRDAETTFIRFTPRGPKSKWSMSNVRRVALLEDEGLMTDAGRAVIEAAQADGRWDAAIAAD
;
A
#
# COMPACT_ATOMS: atom_id res chain seq x y z
N MET A 1 6.48 -8.30 -19.68
CA MET A 1 6.81 -8.40 -18.25
C MET A 1 5.87 -7.49 -17.50
N LEU A 2 5.31 -7.92 -16.37
CA LEU A 2 4.63 -7.00 -15.46
C LEU A 2 5.70 -6.06 -14.92
N SER A 3 5.54 -4.75 -15.11
CA SER A 3 6.49 -3.77 -14.58
C SER A 3 6.51 -3.81 -13.05
N GLY A 4 7.68 -3.52 -12.47
CA GLY A 4 7.89 -3.38 -11.04
C GLY A 4 9.06 -4.23 -10.52
N VAL A 5 9.68 -3.77 -9.44
CA VAL A 5 10.77 -4.47 -8.76
C VAL A 5 10.22 -5.45 -7.73
N GLU A 6 10.89 -6.60 -7.54
CA GLU A 6 10.60 -7.49 -6.40
C GLU A 6 11.18 -6.89 -5.12
N VAL A 7 10.36 -6.83 -4.07
CA VAL A 7 10.74 -6.23 -2.79
C VAL A 7 10.57 -7.26 -1.68
N LEU A 8 11.69 -7.73 -1.14
CA LEU A 8 11.74 -8.49 0.10
C LEU A 8 12.36 -7.62 1.19
N VAL A 9 11.62 -7.41 2.27
CA VAL A 9 12.05 -6.67 3.45
C VAL A 9 11.77 -7.49 4.69
N ALA A 10 12.50 -7.26 5.77
CA ALA A 10 12.37 -8.05 6.98
C ALA A 10 11.01 -7.83 7.70
N ASP A 11 10.49 -6.61 7.67
CA ASP A 11 9.34 -6.19 8.46
C ASP A 11 8.67 -4.90 7.91
N ARG A 12 7.71 -4.37 8.68
CA ARG A 12 7.01 -3.10 8.39
C ARG A 12 7.97 -1.92 8.23
N ALA A 13 8.99 -1.80 9.07
CA ALA A 13 9.93 -0.68 9.02
C ALA A 13 10.77 -0.73 7.73
N GLY A 14 11.19 -1.93 7.30
CA GLY A 14 11.86 -2.13 6.02
C GLY A 14 10.97 -1.71 4.84
N TRP A 15 9.67 -2.02 4.88
CA TRP A 15 8.74 -1.60 3.83
C TRP A 15 8.56 -0.08 3.80
N ARG A 16 8.37 0.55 4.96
CA ARG A 16 8.31 2.02 5.08
C ARG A 16 9.57 2.69 4.54
N GLY A 17 10.75 2.13 4.86
CA GLY A 17 12.04 2.62 4.38
C GLY A 17 12.20 2.51 2.86
N TRP A 18 11.69 1.44 2.26
CA TRP A 18 11.66 1.29 0.80
C TRP A 18 10.73 2.33 0.16
N LEU A 19 9.49 2.48 0.66
CA LEU A 19 8.55 3.48 0.16
C LEU A 19 9.11 4.90 0.25
N ALA A 20 9.74 5.26 1.37
CA ALA A 20 10.38 6.56 1.53
C ALA A 20 11.39 6.89 0.43
N GLN A 21 12.14 5.89 -0.06
CA GLN A 21 13.14 6.06 -1.11
C GLN A 21 12.57 5.99 -2.52
N HIS A 22 11.49 5.22 -2.72
CA HIS A 22 11.08 4.77 -4.05
C HIS A 22 9.66 5.18 -4.47
N HIS A 23 8.81 5.68 -3.56
CA HIS A 23 7.39 5.93 -3.83
C HIS A 23 7.13 6.88 -5.01
N ALA A 24 8.08 7.77 -5.33
CA ALA A 24 7.98 8.76 -6.39
C ALA A 24 8.60 8.32 -7.73
N THR A 25 9.46 7.29 -7.73
CA THR A 25 10.27 6.90 -8.89
C THR A 25 9.93 5.51 -9.43
N GLU A 26 9.53 4.58 -8.56
CA GLU A 26 9.21 3.22 -8.96
C GLU A 26 7.74 3.11 -9.42
N PRO A 27 7.46 2.53 -10.60
CA PRO A 27 6.10 2.43 -11.11
C PRO A 27 5.28 1.33 -10.41
N ALA A 28 5.94 0.38 -9.76
CA ALA A 28 5.32 -0.72 -9.02
C ALA A 28 6.35 -1.45 -8.15
N ALA A 29 5.87 -2.06 -7.07
CA ALA A 29 6.59 -3.01 -6.24
C ALA A 29 5.84 -4.34 -6.18
N TRP A 30 6.54 -5.45 -6.33
CA TRP A 30 6.04 -6.79 -6.01
C TRP A 30 6.54 -7.17 -4.62
N VAL A 31 5.76 -6.81 -3.60
CA VAL A 31 6.12 -7.01 -2.20
C VAL A 31 5.93 -8.48 -1.85
N ILE A 32 7.00 -9.10 -1.37
CA ILE A 32 7.05 -10.53 -1.03
C ILE A 32 6.54 -10.72 0.40
N LEU A 33 5.61 -11.64 0.57
CA LEU A 33 5.01 -12.00 1.86
C LEU A 33 5.17 -13.50 2.11
N THR A 34 5.31 -13.84 3.38
CA THR A 34 5.41 -15.21 3.84
C THR A 34 4.06 -15.93 3.75
N LYS A 35 4.03 -17.17 3.23
CA LYS A 35 2.83 -18.01 3.34
C LYS A 35 2.57 -18.43 4.78
N LYS A 36 1.34 -18.85 5.08
CA LYS A 36 0.94 -19.32 6.42
C LYS A 36 1.95 -20.34 6.97
N GLY A 37 2.56 -20.01 8.11
CA GLY A 37 3.51 -20.86 8.84
C GLY A 37 4.98 -20.72 8.43
N GLY A 38 5.31 -19.90 7.42
CA GLY A 38 6.70 -19.60 7.07
C GLY A 38 7.31 -18.48 7.93
N THR A 39 8.58 -18.17 7.67
CA THR A 39 9.35 -17.14 8.41
C THR A 39 10.20 -16.22 7.52
N VAL A 40 9.90 -16.10 6.22
CA VAL A 40 10.74 -15.36 5.25
C VAL A 40 10.77 -13.85 5.53
N THR A 41 9.65 -13.30 5.95
CA THR A 41 9.47 -11.91 6.40
C THR A 41 8.44 -11.85 7.52
N ALA A 42 8.61 -10.89 8.43
CA ALA A 42 7.62 -10.51 9.44
C ALA A 42 6.62 -9.47 8.90
N LEU A 43 6.81 -8.94 7.69
CA LEU A 43 5.88 -8.03 7.06
C LEU A 43 4.52 -8.73 6.85
N SER A 44 3.48 -8.22 7.50
CA SER A 44 2.12 -8.66 7.28
C SER A 44 1.50 -7.94 6.07
N TYR A 45 0.44 -8.52 5.49
CA TYR A 45 -0.33 -7.83 4.45
C TYR A 45 -0.92 -6.51 4.97
N GLU A 46 -1.43 -6.50 6.21
CA GLU A 46 -2.01 -5.30 6.81
C GLU A 46 -0.97 -4.19 6.96
N ASP A 47 0.22 -4.50 7.48
CA ASP A 47 1.32 -3.53 7.57
C ASP A 47 1.75 -3.04 6.20
N ALA A 48 1.78 -3.91 5.19
CA ALA A 48 2.10 -3.53 3.82
C ALA A 48 1.09 -2.52 3.25
N VAL A 49 -0.21 -2.73 3.50
CA VAL A 49 -1.29 -1.82 3.10
C VAL A 49 -1.23 -0.50 3.87
N LEU A 50 -1.05 -0.54 5.19
CA LEU A 50 -0.98 0.66 6.04
C LEU A 50 0.16 1.58 5.60
N GLU A 51 1.36 1.04 5.42
CA GLU A 51 2.48 1.83 4.93
C GLU A 51 2.26 2.29 3.49
N ALA A 52 1.68 1.47 2.61
CA ALA A 52 1.36 1.92 1.26
C ALA A 52 0.41 3.13 1.26
N LEU A 53 -0.62 3.16 2.13
CA LEU A 53 -1.50 4.31 2.27
C LEU A 53 -0.75 5.58 2.71
N CYS A 54 0.20 5.46 3.65
CA CYS A 54 1.03 6.57 4.11
C CYS A 54 1.75 7.29 2.97
N PHE A 55 2.10 6.59 1.89
CA PHE A 55 2.83 7.13 0.73
C PHE A 55 1.95 7.29 -0.52
N GLY A 56 0.63 7.14 -0.41
CA GLY A 56 -0.28 7.32 -1.54
C GLY A 56 -0.30 6.14 -2.52
N TRP A 57 0.12 4.97 -2.07
CA TRP A 57 0.12 3.73 -2.84
C TRP A 57 -1.12 2.87 -2.53
N ILE A 58 -1.35 1.86 -3.36
CA ILE A 58 -2.44 0.88 -3.23
C ILE A 58 -1.94 -0.50 -3.60
N ASP A 59 -2.46 -1.52 -2.94
CA ASP A 59 -2.30 -2.91 -3.32
C ASP A 59 -3.15 -3.26 -4.55
N GLY A 60 -2.85 -4.42 -5.13
CA GLY A 60 -3.50 -4.93 -6.32
C GLY A 60 -3.43 -6.44 -6.37
N GLN A 61 -3.04 -6.97 -7.52
CA GLN A 61 -3.03 -8.42 -7.72
C GLN A 61 -1.98 -9.12 -6.85
N GLY A 62 -2.41 -10.14 -6.11
CA GLY A 62 -1.53 -11.12 -5.48
C GLY A 62 -1.30 -12.35 -6.37
N ARG A 63 -0.13 -12.98 -6.27
CA ARG A 63 0.14 -14.30 -6.88
C ARG A 63 1.10 -15.14 -6.02
N GLY A 64 1.15 -16.43 -6.30
CA GLY A 64 2.21 -17.30 -5.78
C GLY A 64 3.55 -16.93 -6.40
N ARG A 65 4.60 -16.84 -5.58
CA ARG A 65 5.97 -16.59 -6.02
C ARG A 65 6.77 -17.88 -6.06
N ASP A 66 6.78 -18.62 -4.96
CA ASP A 66 7.48 -19.90 -4.83
C ASP A 66 6.78 -20.81 -3.80
N ALA A 67 7.48 -21.82 -3.27
CA ALA A 67 6.94 -22.75 -2.28
C ALA A 67 6.58 -22.08 -0.94
N GLU A 68 7.34 -21.07 -0.51
CA GLU A 68 7.29 -20.47 0.82
C GLU A 68 6.64 -19.08 0.83
N THR A 69 6.57 -18.41 -0.32
CA THR A 69 6.16 -17.01 -0.43
C THR A 69 5.10 -16.74 -1.49
N THR A 70 4.37 -15.66 -1.26
CA THR A 70 3.52 -14.98 -2.25
C THR A 70 4.10 -13.60 -2.52
N PHE A 71 3.63 -12.93 -3.58
CA PHE A 71 3.81 -11.50 -3.71
C PHE A 71 2.46 -10.80 -3.90
N ILE A 72 2.42 -9.51 -3.57
CA ILE A 72 1.31 -8.61 -3.88
C ILE A 72 1.89 -7.40 -4.59
N ARG A 73 1.23 -7.00 -5.68
CA ARG A 73 1.62 -5.79 -6.40
C ARG A 73 1.12 -4.56 -5.66
N PHE A 74 2.01 -3.61 -5.41
CA PHE A 74 1.69 -2.28 -4.94
C PHE A 74 2.09 -1.25 -6.00
N THR A 75 1.27 -0.22 -6.18
CA THR A 75 1.51 0.86 -7.15
C THR A 75 1.10 2.21 -6.56
N PRO A 76 1.67 3.33 -7.04
CA PRO A 76 1.11 4.64 -6.79
C PRO A 76 -0.38 4.67 -7.17
N ARG A 77 -1.23 5.30 -6.36
CA ARG A 77 -2.65 5.47 -6.72
C ARG A 77 -2.75 6.37 -7.95
N GLY A 78 -3.43 5.87 -8.98
CA GLY A 78 -3.74 6.66 -10.16
C GLY A 78 -4.87 7.67 -9.89
N PRO A 79 -5.04 8.67 -10.77
CA PRO A 79 -6.10 9.69 -10.63
C PRO A 79 -7.52 9.11 -10.58
N LYS A 80 -7.72 7.88 -11.07
CA LYS A 80 -9.02 7.19 -11.11
C LYS A 80 -9.12 6.02 -10.12
N SER A 81 -8.12 5.84 -9.26
CA SER A 81 -8.14 4.76 -8.26
C SER A 81 -9.29 4.99 -7.28
N LYS A 82 -10.16 3.99 -7.17
CA LYS A 82 -11.28 4.00 -6.22
C LYS A 82 -10.78 3.94 -4.78
N TRP A 83 -11.57 4.50 -3.87
CA TRP A 83 -11.41 4.34 -2.43
C TRP A 83 -12.47 3.38 -1.88
N SER A 84 -12.16 2.76 -0.76
CA SER A 84 -13.08 1.90 -0.01
C SER A 84 -13.20 2.43 1.41
N MET A 85 -14.33 2.19 2.07
CA MET A 85 -14.51 2.60 3.47
C MET A 85 -13.43 2.01 4.40
N SER A 86 -12.96 0.80 4.10
CA SER A 86 -11.86 0.19 4.82
C SER A 86 -10.54 0.99 4.71
N ASN A 87 -10.22 1.54 3.53
CA ASN A 87 -9.06 2.43 3.37
C ASN A 87 -9.28 3.79 4.03
N VAL A 88 -10.50 4.33 4.00
CA VAL A 88 -10.85 5.57 4.73
C VAL A 88 -10.61 5.40 6.24
N ARG A 89 -11.07 4.29 6.83
CA ARG A 89 -10.86 3.97 8.25
C ARG A 89 -9.37 3.82 8.59
N ARG A 90 -8.59 3.13 7.75
CA ARG A 90 -7.14 3.02 7.93
C ARG A 90 -6.44 4.37 7.88
N VAL A 91 -6.78 5.21 6.90
CA VAL A 91 -6.22 6.57 6.81
C VAL A 91 -6.53 7.38 8.06
N ALA A 92 -7.76 7.33 8.58
CA ALA A 92 -8.11 8.05 9.80
C ALA A 92 -7.25 7.63 11.00
N LEU A 93 -6.96 6.34 11.16
CA LEU A 93 -6.04 5.84 12.20
C LEU A 93 -4.61 6.32 11.96
N LEU A 94 -4.12 6.25 10.72
CA LEU A 94 -2.76 6.68 10.37
C LEU A 94 -2.55 8.20 10.53
N GLU A 95 -3.60 8.99 10.34
CA GLU A 95 -3.62 10.43 10.63
C GLU A 95 -3.53 10.69 12.13
N ASP A 96 -4.34 10.00 12.95
CA ASP A 96 -4.32 10.11 14.42
C ASP A 96 -2.96 9.72 15.01
N GLU A 97 -2.33 8.69 14.44
CA GLU A 97 -0.98 8.24 14.82
C GLU A 97 0.14 9.13 14.26
N GLY A 98 -0.16 10.12 13.42
CA GLY A 98 0.83 11.01 12.80
C GLY A 98 1.77 10.29 11.81
N LEU A 99 1.36 9.16 11.26
CA LEU A 99 2.18 8.32 10.36
C LEU A 99 2.03 8.67 8.89
N MET A 100 0.95 9.34 8.50
CA MET A 100 0.70 9.78 7.14
C MET A 100 1.80 10.75 6.66
N THR A 101 2.21 10.60 5.39
CA THR A 101 3.17 11.51 4.75
C THR A 101 2.46 12.48 3.80
N ASP A 102 3.15 13.53 3.38
CA ASP A 102 2.62 14.50 2.42
C ASP A 102 2.23 13.85 1.08
N ALA A 103 2.96 12.81 0.65
CA ALA A 103 2.62 12.05 -0.54
C ALA A 103 1.27 11.33 -0.40
N GLY A 104 1.00 10.73 0.76
CA GLY A 104 -0.29 10.11 1.06
C GLY A 104 -1.42 11.13 1.11
N ARG A 105 -1.20 12.25 1.81
CA ARG A 105 -2.18 13.35 1.92
C ARG A 105 -2.55 13.95 0.57
N ALA A 106 -1.58 14.19 -0.32
CA ALA A 106 -1.85 14.73 -1.64
C ALA A 106 -2.81 13.86 -2.47
N VAL A 107 -2.71 12.53 -2.34
CA VAL A 107 -3.62 11.58 -3.03
C VAL A 107 -5.01 11.58 -2.40
N ILE A 108 -5.11 11.77 -1.08
CA ILE A 108 -6.38 11.90 -0.35
C ILE A 108 -7.08 13.20 -0.75
N GLU A 109 -6.38 14.33 -0.72
CA GLU A 109 -6.90 15.63 -1.16
C GLU A 109 -7.42 15.58 -2.59
N ALA A 110 -6.67 14.96 -3.51
CA ALA A 110 -7.14 14.76 -4.88
C ALA A 110 -8.42 13.91 -4.96
N ALA A 111 -8.57 12.90 -4.09
CA ALA A 111 -9.76 12.06 -4.03
C ALA A 111 -10.97 12.73 -3.37
N GLN A 112 -10.73 13.65 -2.44
CA GLN A 112 -11.77 14.51 -1.87
C GLN A 112 -12.25 15.52 -2.93
N ALA A 113 -11.31 16.16 -3.63
CA ALA A 113 -11.63 17.17 -4.64
C ALA A 113 -12.47 16.65 -5.81
N ASP A 114 -12.35 15.37 -6.16
CA ASP A 114 -13.10 14.74 -7.25
C ASP A 114 -14.21 13.77 -6.79
N GLY A 115 -14.51 13.75 -5.49
CA GLY A 115 -15.63 13.00 -4.91
C GLY A 115 -15.42 11.49 -4.78
N ARG A 116 -14.26 10.95 -5.15
CA ARG A 116 -13.93 9.52 -4.94
C ARG A 116 -13.89 9.14 -3.45
N TRP A 117 -13.51 10.07 -2.59
CA TRP A 117 -13.51 9.88 -1.14
C TRP A 117 -14.94 9.76 -0.59
N ASP A 118 -15.81 10.70 -0.92
CA ASP A 118 -17.21 10.70 -0.48
C ASP A 118 -17.98 9.48 -1.01
N ALA A 119 -17.71 9.09 -2.26
CA ALA A 119 -18.28 7.88 -2.84
C ALA A 119 -17.91 6.60 -2.06
N ALA A 120 -16.72 6.57 -1.43
CA ALA A 120 -16.31 5.44 -0.61
C ALA A 120 -17.05 5.39 0.73
N ILE A 121 -17.36 6.55 1.31
CA ILE A 121 -18.13 6.68 2.55
C ILE A 121 -19.61 6.32 2.31
N ALA A 122 -20.18 6.76 1.18
CA ALA A 122 -21.58 6.53 0.86
C ALA A 122 -21.91 5.08 0.44
N ALA A 123 -20.90 4.26 0.19
CA ALA A 123 -21.04 2.87 -0.27
C ALA A 123 -20.89 1.81 0.83
N ASP A 124 -20.72 2.21 2.10
CA ASP A 124 -20.71 1.36 3.30
C ASP A 124 -22.14 1.11 3.82
#